data_AF-A0A942HCH4-F1
#
_entry.id   AF-A0A942HCH4-F1
#
_cell.length_a   1.000
_cell.length_b   1.000
_cell.length_c   1.000
_cell.angle_alpha   90.00
_cell.angle_beta   90.00
_cell.angle_gamma   90.00
#
_symmetry.space_group_name_H-M   'P 1'
#
loop_
_entity.id
_entity.type
_entity.pdbx_description
1 polymer ?
#
loop_
_entity_poly.entity_id
_entity_poly.type
_entity_poly.pdbx_seq_one_letter_code
_entity_poly.pdbx_strand_id
1 'polypeptide(L)'
;MDHKELQSQLKATISLASEAESFLKHVAEHRPLDAFFRGHLEYLAQQGRRNLEELEKATASGQDRELLNVERMHAARVVTILEQMQTVSPDDPGLRKKQQDLAAVQSELQRVTP
;
A
#
# COMPACT_ATOMS: atom_id res chain seq x y z
N MET A 1 -3.94 -18.86 -8.55
CA MET A 1 -4.22 -17.48 -8.96
C MET A 1 -3.82 -17.37 -10.41
N ASP A 2 -4.76 -17.00 -11.27
CA ASP A 2 -4.50 -16.80 -12.68
C ASP A 2 -3.97 -15.37 -12.96
N HIS A 3 -3.53 -15.14 -14.20
CA HIS A 3 -2.97 -13.85 -14.60
C HIS A 3 -3.93 -12.66 -14.39
N LYS A 4 -5.24 -12.85 -14.58
CA LYS A 4 -6.23 -11.77 -14.42
C LYS A 4 -6.44 -11.45 -12.94
N GLU A 5 -6.48 -12.47 -12.10
CA GLU A 5 -6.55 -12.30 -10.64
C GLU A 5 -5.32 -11.55 -10.13
N LEU A 6 -4.11 -11.90 -10.58
CA LEU A 6 -2.88 -11.17 -10.25
C LEU A 6 -2.92 -9.71 -10.70
N GLN A 7 -3.35 -9.44 -11.94
CA GLN A 7 -3.52 -8.06 -12.39
C GLN A 7 -4.55 -7.28 -11.56
N SER A 8 -5.61 -7.94 -11.10
CA SER A 8 -6.62 -7.33 -10.25
C SER A 8 -6.05 -6.96 -8.88
N GLN A 9 -5.31 -7.87 -8.25
CA GLN A 9 -4.70 -7.63 -6.96
C GLN A 9 -3.59 -6.56 -7.04
N LEU A 10 -2.87 -6.53 -8.16
CA LEU A 10 -1.83 -5.55 -8.37
C LEU A 10 -2.43 -4.13 -8.51
N LYS A 11 -3.55 -4.01 -9.23
CA LYS A 11 -4.34 -2.77 -9.28
C LYS A 11 -4.85 -2.37 -7.90
N ALA A 12 -5.33 -3.31 -7.10
CA ALA A 12 -5.78 -3.04 -5.73
C ALA A 12 -4.63 -2.51 -4.85
N THR A 13 -3.44 -3.09 -4.96
CA THR A 13 -2.23 -2.62 -4.25
C THR A 13 -1.82 -1.22 -4.69
N ILE A 14 -1.85 -0.92 -6.00
CA ILE A 14 -1.61 0.42 -6.54
C ILE A 14 -2.65 1.42 -5.99
N SER A 15 -3.94 1.05 -6.00
CA SER A 15 -5.01 1.90 -5.48
C SER A 15 -4.82 2.21 -4.01
N LEU A 16 -4.48 1.21 -3.19
CA LEU A 16 -4.23 1.41 -1.76
C LEU A 16 -3.04 2.35 -1.50
N ALA A 17 -1.94 2.17 -2.24
CA ALA A 17 -0.79 3.07 -2.14
C ALA A 17 -1.14 4.52 -2.56
N SER A 18 -1.95 4.66 -3.62
CA SER A 18 -2.41 5.96 -4.13
C SER A 18 -3.36 6.66 -3.17
N GLU A 19 -4.26 5.92 -2.53
CA GLU A 19 -5.19 6.43 -1.52
C GLU A 19 -4.41 6.91 -0.29
N ALA A 20 -3.45 6.12 0.19
CA ALA A 20 -2.58 6.50 1.29
C ALA A 20 -1.76 7.77 0.97
N GLU A 21 -1.18 7.87 -0.23
CA GLU A 21 -0.44 9.06 -0.66
C GLU A 21 -1.34 10.31 -0.71
N SER A 22 -2.54 10.17 -1.29
CA SER A 22 -3.52 11.25 -1.40
C SER A 22 -4.00 11.71 -0.02
N PHE A 23 -4.21 10.77 0.89
CA PHE A 23 -4.55 11.05 2.27
C PHE A 23 -3.46 11.85 2.97
N LEU A 24 -2.19 11.45 2.85
CA LEU A 24 -1.06 12.18 3.45
C LEU A 24 -0.92 13.59 2.87
N LYS A 25 -1.19 13.77 1.57
CA LYS A 25 -1.24 15.11 0.96
C LYS A 25 -2.34 15.96 1.59
N HIS A 26 -3.52 15.40 1.79
CA HIS A 26 -4.62 16.08 2.47
C HIS A 26 -4.26 16.44 3.93
N VAL A 27 -3.58 15.56 4.65
CA VAL A 27 -3.09 15.83 6.02
C VAL A 27 -1.96 16.86 6.07
N ALA A 28 -1.19 17.02 4.99
CA ALA A 28 -0.21 18.10 4.92
C ALA A 28 -0.88 19.47 4.66
N GLU A 29 -1.97 19.49 3.88
CA GLU A 29 -2.71 20.69 3.51
C GLU A 29 -3.71 21.14 4.59
N HIS A 30 -4.23 20.19 5.36
CA HIS A 30 -5.21 20.39 6.41
C HIS A 30 -4.70 19.80 7.70
N ARG A 31 -5.00 20.38 8.87
CA ARG A 31 -4.65 19.76 10.16
C ARG A 31 -5.83 18.92 10.64
N PRO A 32 -5.95 17.64 10.25
CA PRO A 32 -7.03 16.79 10.74
C PRO A 32 -6.90 16.57 12.24
N LEU A 33 -8.01 16.18 12.86
CA LEU A 33 -7.97 15.66 14.22
C LEU A 33 -7.16 14.35 14.23
N ASP A 34 -6.29 14.20 15.22
CA ASP A 34 -5.51 12.99 15.50
C ASP A 34 -6.30 11.68 15.39
N ALA A 35 -7.53 11.66 15.91
CA ALA A 35 -8.38 10.48 15.90
C ALA A 35 -8.80 10.08 14.47
N PHE A 36 -9.09 11.06 13.61
CA PHE A 36 -9.39 10.82 12.20
C PHE A 36 -8.15 10.30 11.46
N PHE A 37 -6.99 10.91 11.72
CA PHE A 37 -5.72 10.46 11.15
C PHE A 37 -5.43 8.98 11.44
N ARG A 38 -5.47 8.62 12.72
CA ARG A 38 -5.22 7.24 13.16
C ARG A 38 -6.26 6.27 12.61
N GLY A 39 -7.54 6.61 12.71
CA GLY A 39 -8.62 5.73 12.24
C GLY A 39 -8.55 5.44 10.74
N HIS A 40 -8.19 6.44 9.92
CA HIS A 40 -8.06 6.22 8.48
C HIS A 40 -6.83 5.38 8.14
N LEU A 41 -5.68 5.62 8.79
CA LEU A 41 -4.49 4.78 8.60
C LEU A 41 -4.70 3.33 9.06
N GLU A 42 -5.43 3.12 10.15
CA GLU A 42 -5.82 1.79 10.62
C GLU A 42 -6.68 1.06 9.59
N TYR A 43 -7.66 1.76 9.01
CA TYR A 43 -8.49 1.23 7.93
C TYR A 43 -7.65 0.81 6.72
N LEU A 44 -6.76 1.68 6.23
CA LEU A 44 -5.90 1.38 5.07
C LEU A 44 -4.97 0.20 5.35
N ALA A 45 -4.35 0.16 6.54
CA ALA A 45 -3.51 -0.97 6.92
C ALA A 45 -4.30 -2.27 7.02
N GLN A 46 -5.55 -2.24 7.50
CA GLN A 46 -6.42 -3.40 7.52
C GLN A 46 -6.73 -3.90 6.11
N GLN A 47 -7.04 -3.01 5.15
CA GLN A 47 -7.24 -3.41 3.75
C GLN A 47 -5.96 -4.00 3.15
N GLY A 48 -4.81 -3.39 3.41
CA GLY A 48 -3.52 -3.90 2.96
C GLY A 48 -3.19 -5.29 3.52
N ARG A 49 -3.44 -5.52 4.81
CA ARG A 49 -3.24 -6.84 5.44
C ARG A 49 -4.12 -7.91 4.81
N ARG A 50 -5.40 -7.60 4.57
CA ARG A 50 -6.32 -8.54 3.89
C ARG A 50 -5.82 -8.92 2.50
N ASN A 51 -5.40 -7.94 1.71
CA ASN A 51 -4.84 -8.19 0.38
C ASN A 51 -3.55 -9.04 0.48
N LEU A 52 -2.63 -8.69 1.38
CA LEU A 52 -1.40 -9.46 1.59
C LEU A 52 -1.69 -10.91 1.99
N GLU A 53 -2.64 -11.15 2.90
CA GLU A 53 -3.02 -12.51 3.30
C GLU A 53 -3.58 -13.34 2.12
N GLU A 54 -4.35 -12.72 1.22
CA GLU A 54 -4.84 -13.37 0.00
C GLU A 54 -3.67 -13.73 -0.92
N LEU A 55 -2.74 -12.80 -1.11
CA LEU A 55 -1.54 -13.01 -1.92
C LEU A 55 -0.64 -14.10 -1.31
N GLU A 56 -0.44 -14.14 -0.01
CA GLU A 56 0.37 -15.16 0.67
C GLU A 56 -0.21 -16.58 0.50
N LYS A 57 -1.54 -16.70 0.49
CA LYS A 57 -2.24 -17.98 0.27
C LYS A 57 -2.28 -18.39 -1.21
N ALA A 58 -2.07 -17.45 -2.13
CA ALA A 58 -2.12 -17.72 -3.57
C ALA A 58 -0.97 -18.61 -4.06
N THR A 59 -1.21 -19.35 -5.14
CA THR A 59 -0.17 -20.06 -5.88
C THR A 59 -0.26 -19.74 -7.36
N ALA A 60 0.88 -19.53 -8.01
CA ALA A 60 1.01 -19.29 -9.44
C ALA A 60 2.17 -20.11 -10.03
N SER A 61 2.17 -20.31 -11.35
CA SER A 61 3.15 -21.13 -12.07
C SER A 61 3.75 -20.37 -13.24
N GLY A 62 4.95 -20.75 -13.68
CA GLY A 62 5.62 -20.10 -14.80
C GLY A 62 5.93 -18.63 -14.52
N GLN A 63 5.70 -17.76 -15.50
CA GLN A 63 5.97 -16.32 -15.40
C GLN A 63 5.12 -15.62 -14.33
N ASP A 64 3.90 -16.12 -14.09
CA ASP A 64 3.01 -15.56 -13.06
C ASP A 64 3.51 -15.79 -11.63
N ARG A 65 4.41 -16.77 -11.41
CA ARG A 65 5.04 -16.99 -10.10
C ARG A 65 5.95 -15.83 -9.69
N GLU A 66 6.73 -15.31 -10.64
CA GLU A 66 7.61 -14.17 -10.38
C GLU A 66 6.79 -12.91 -10.12
N LEU A 67 5.74 -12.68 -10.92
CA LEU A 67 4.81 -11.57 -10.71
C LEU A 67 4.14 -11.63 -9.33
N LEU A 68 3.64 -12.80 -8.92
CA LEU A 68 3.05 -12.99 -7.59
C LEU A 68 4.04 -12.69 -6.45
N ASN A 69 5.32 -13.06 -6.61
CA ASN A 69 6.34 -12.77 -5.59
C ASN A 69 6.66 -11.28 -5.50
N VAL A 70 6.77 -10.61 -6.65
CA VAL A 70 6.94 -9.15 -6.73
C VAL A 70 5.76 -8.45 -6.06
N GLU A 71 4.55 -8.89 -6.36
CA GLU A 71 3.34 -8.33 -5.78
C GLU A 71 3.28 -8.49 -4.26
N ARG A 72 3.56 -9.68 -3.72
CA ARG A 72 3.66 -9.92 -2.27
C ARG A 72 4.65 -8.97 -1.60
N MET A 73 5.82 -8.80 -2.20
CA MET A 73 6.86 -7.90 -1.67
C MET A 73 6.35 -6.46 -1.60
N HIS A 74 5.70 -5.96 -2.64
CA HIS A 74 5.16 -4.61 -2.64
C HIS A 74 3.97 -4.44 -1.70
N ALA A 75 3.04 -5.39 -1.66
CA ALA A 75 1.91 -5.37 -0.73
C ALA A 75 2.39 -5.35 0.73
N ALA A 76 3.38 -6.19 1.08
CA ALA A 76 4.01 -6.18 2.40
C ALA A 76 4.70 -4.85 2.72
N ARG A 77 5.36 -4.23 1.73
CA ARG A 77 5.99 -2.91 1.89
C ARG A 77 4.95 -1.81 2.13
N VAL A 78 3.84 -1.79 1.40
CA VAL A 78 2.72 -0.84 1.62
C VAL A 78 2.17 -1.01 3.03
N VAL A 79 1.86 -2.24 3.44
CA VAL A 79 1.34 -2.54 4.79
C VAL A 79 2.30 -2.05 5.87
N THR A 80 3.60 -2.35 5.73
CA THR A 80 4.63 -1.91 6.68
C THR A 80 4.68 -0.39 6.80
N ILE A 81 4.59 0.34 5.68
CA ILE A 81 4.57 1.82 5.70
C ILE A 81 3.32 2.33 6.42
N LEU A 82 2.14 1.77 6.13
CA LEU A 82 0.88 2.16 6.78
C LEU A 82 0.87 1.90 8.28
N GLU A 83 1.43 0.79 8.72
CA GLU A 83 1.57 0.44 10.14
C GLU A 83 2.55 1.38 10.87
N GLN A 84 3.67 1.70 10.23
CA GLN A 84 4.61 2.68 10.79
C GLN A 84 3.97 4.06 10.94
N MET A 85 3.15 4.48 9.99
CA MET A 85 2.46 5.78 10.05
C MET A 85 1.42 5.87 11.17
N GLN A 86 0.83 4.75 11.60
CA GLN A 86 -0.12 4.75 12.73
C GLN A 86 0.55 5.13 14.06
N THR A 87 1.87 4.96 14.17
CA THR A 87 2.63 5.23 15.39
C THR A 87 3.09 6.69 15.53
N VAL A 88 2.92 7.50 14.48
CA VAL A 88 3.40 8.89 14.45
C VAL A 88 2.26 9.91 14.51
N SER A 89 2.60 11.15 14.81
CA SER A 89 1.66 12.29 14.82
C SER A 89 1.34 12.76 13.39
N PRO A 90 0.15 13.33 13.12
CA PRO A 90 -0.13 14.01 11.84
C PRO A 90 0.86 15.13 11.50
N ASP A 91 1.48 15.73 12.52
CA ASP A 91 2.48 16.79 12.37
C ASP A 91 3.92 16.26 12.25
N ASP A 92 4.12 14.94 12.22
CA ASP A 92 5.45 14.34 12.17
C ASP A 92 6.13 14.62 10.81
N PRO A 93 7.30 15.29 10.78
CA PRO A 93 8.01 15.61 9.53
C PRO A 93 8.45 14.35 8.76
N GLY A 94 8.52 13.20 9.42
CA GLY A 94 8.77 11.89 8.83
C GLY A 94 7.66 11.38 7.91
N LEU A 95 6.44 11.92 8.00
CA LEU A 95 5.33 11.55 7.11
C LEU A 95 5.63 11.86 5.65
N ARG A 96 6.38 12.93 5.37
CA ARG A 96 6.80 13.26 4.00
C ARG A 96 7.68 12.17 3.39
N LYS A 97 8.56 11.57 4.19
CA LYS A 97 9.37 10.43 3.74
C LYS A 97 8.49 9.20 3.46
N LYS A 98 7.51 8.92 4.32
CA LYS A 98 6.55 7.81 4.12
C LYS A 98 5.70 7.99 2.86
N GLN A 99 5.29 9.23 2.58
CA GLN A 99 4.63 9.58 1.32
C GLN A 99 5.51 9.28 0.10
N GLN A 100 6.79 9.67 0.14
CA GLN A 100 7.74 9.36 -0.93
C GLN A 100 7.97 7.85 -1.09
N ASP A 101 8.03 7.12 0.02
CA ASP A 101 8.16 5.66 0.00
C ASP A 101 6.94 4.99 -0.67
N LEU A 102 5.72 5.48 -0.39
CA LEU A 102 4.49 5.01 -1.05
C LEU A 102 4.48 5.30 -2.56
N ALA A 103 4.86 6.53 -2.95
CA ALA A 103 4.96 6.91 -4.35
C ALA A 103 6.01 6.08 -5.12
N ALA A 104 7.11 5.71 -4.45
CA ALA A 104 8.12 4.82 -5.01
C ALA A 104 7.55 3.41 -5.25
N VAL A 105 6.82 2.85 -4.29
CA VAL A 105 6.16 1.53 -4.45
C VAL A 105 5.14 1.57 -5.57
N GLN A 106 4.34 2.64 -5.67
CA GLN A 106 3.38 2.81 -6.77
C GLN A 106 4.09 2.84 -8.14
N SER A 107 5.19 3.60 -8.25
CA SER A 107 5.98 3.69 -9.48
C SER A 107 6.62 2.35 -9.87
N GLU A 108 7.09 1.58 -8.88
CA GLU A 108 7.62 0.22 -9.10
C GLU A 108 6.52 -0.72 -9.61
N LEU A 109 5.35 -0.72 -8.98
CA LEU A 109 4.19 -1.54 -9.36
C LEU A 109 3.65 -1.22 -10.76
N GLN A 110 3.59 0.06 -11.13
CA GLN A 110 3.13 0.48 -12.45
C GLN A 110 4.06 0.00 -13.57
N ARG A 111 5.36 -0.16 -13.30
CA ARG A 111 6.33 -0.68 -14.30
C ARG A 111 6.19 -2.16 -14.57
N VAL A 112 5.65 -2.91 -13.62
CA VAL A 112 5.40 -4.37 -13.74
C VAL A 112 3.96 -4.70 -14.12
N THR A 113 3.10 -3.69 -14.27
CA THR A 113 1.76 -3.83 -14.85
C THR A 113 1.87 -3.71 -16.38
N PRO A 114 1.63 -4.78 -17.15
CA PRO A 114 1.63 -4.71 -18.62
C PRO A 114 0.43 -3.93 -19.19
#